data_AF-A0A3E0NVQ4-F1
#
_entry.id   AF-A0A3E0NVQ4-F1
#
_cell.length_a   1.000
_cell.length_b   1.000
_cell.length_c   1.000
_cell.angle_alpha   90.00
_cell.angle_beta   90.00
_cell.angle_gamma   90.00
#
_symmetry.space_group_name_H-M   'P 1'
#
loop_
_entity.id
_entity.type
_entity.pdbx_description
1 polymer ?
#
loop_
_entity_poly.entity_id
_entity_poly.type
_entity_poly.pdbx_seq_one_letter_code
_entity_poly.pdbx_strand_id
1 'polypeptide(L)'
;MSLLNLVSLGGWCVLCLLAWSIGGCRREVSWRTVLGSTALTFGLAGAIFLLPPVRSALLLVNRAVLVLIGASRAGAEFLFGPLALGPGESTAAGESSIGVVLAAQVLPAVIFFASLMALMHHLGLVAPVVRIFARLFHRSLRLSGAEGLAGALHIFFGVETAAAIEPYLKRMTRSELLTVLSTNLATTASTTLAIYVVLLQDSFPRIAGHLLSASLLSIPCTVLVTKLMLPERDAPETFGAVPRLDSMPTEDNPVAALASGAMAGLRIAAGIAAILIAVLGVVALVDALLALLPAALGGGEAPPTLAGVLGVLFTPFAWLLGIEPADLSEAARLLGQRLVLTEVVSYQDLGQMADSGELSPRSILVLSYALCGFAHVAGVGVALGGFGALASERLGDLGQLALRALVAATIATLLTGCVAGFFYYGQQGVLGL
;
A
#
# COMPACT_ATOMS: atom_id res chain seq x y z
N MET A 1 -27.51 4.74 6.35
CA MET A 1 -26.62 4.45 5.21
C MET A 1 -26.93 5.47 4.14
N SER A 2 -25.92 6.16 3.59
CA SER A 2 -26.12 7.13 2.50
C SER A 2 -26.14 6.42 1.13
N LEU A 3 -26.54 7.14 0.08
CA LEU A 3 -26.45 6.66 -1.31
C LEU A 3 -25.00 6.30 -1.67
N LEU A 4 -24.02 7.12 -1.27
CA LEU A 4 -22.61 6.88 -1.56
C LEU A 4 -22.09 5.59 -0.94
N ASN A 5 -22.59 5.17 0.23
CA ASN A 5 -22.21 3.87 0.81
C ASN A 5 -22.70 2.71 -0.08
N LEU A 6 -23.89 2.83 -0.67
CA LEU A 6 -24.41 1.83 -1.61
C LEU A 6 -23.65 1.86 -2.94
N VAL A 7 -23.21 3.05 -3.38
CA VAL A 7 -22.30 3.18 -4.54
C VAL A 7 -20.99 2.44 -4.25
N SER A 8 -20.37 2.61 -3.09
CA SER A 8 -19.14 1.89 -2.71
C SER A 8 -19.36 0.36 -2.71
N LEU A 9 -20.51 -0.12 -2.22
CA LEU A 9 -20.85 -1.54 -2.25
C LEU A 9 -21.08 -2.06 -3.68
N GLY A 10 -21.76 -1.28 -4.52
CA GLY A 10 -21.91 -1.57 -5.94
C GLY A 10 -20.56 -1.60 -6.66
N GLY A 11 -19.67 -0.66 -6.34
CA GLY A 11 -18.30 -0.58 -6.81
C GLY A 11 -17.49 -1.81 -6.50
N TRP A 12 -17.60 -2.35 -5.28
CA TRP A 12 -16.99 -3.61 -4.91
C TRP A 12 -17.40 -4.74 -5.86
N CYS A 13 -18.71 -4.88 -6.14
CA CYS A 13 -19.23 -5.90 -7.04
C CYS A 13 -18.73 -5.69 -8.48
N VAL A 14 -18.75 -4.46 -8.99
CA VAL A 14 -18.28 -4.12 -10.35
C VAL A 14 -16.79 -4.40 -10.51
N LEU A 15 -15.97 -4.07 -9.51
CA LEU A 15 -14.54 -4.33 -9.51
C LEU A 15 -14.22 -5.83 -9.45
N CYS A 16 -14.99 -6.62 -8.70
CA CYS A 16 -14.88 -8.08 -8.71
C CYS A 16 -15.23 -8.66 -10.09
N LEU A 17 -16.30 -8.17 -10.72
CA LEU A 17 -16.69 -8.55 -12.08
C LEU A 17 -15.62 -8.16 -13.10
N LEU A 18 -15.02 -6.98 -12.95
CA LEU A 18 -13.90 -6.52 -13.79
C LEU A 18 -12.70 -7.46 -13.64
N ALA A 19 -12.29 -7.80 -12.41
CA ALA A 19 -11.21 -8.76 -12.16
C ALA A 19 -11.49 -10.13 -12.81
N TRP A 20 -12.71 -10.65 -12.66
CA TRP A 20 -13.12 -11.90 -13.29
C TRP A 20 -13.11 -11.83 -14.82
N SER A 21 -13.55 -10.70 -15.40
CA SER A 21 -13.55 -10.47 -16.85
C SER A 21 -12.14 -10.42 -17.44
N ILE A 22 -11.20 -9.74 -16.77
CA ILE A 22 -9.78 -9.70 -17.14
C ILE A 22 -9.16 -11.10 -17.02
N GLY A 23 -9.69 -11.93 -16.11
CA GLY A 23 -9.35 -13.35 -15.99
C GLY A 23 -9.76 -14.23 -17.18
N GLY A 24 -10.61 -13.72 -18.07
CA GLY A 24 -11.24 -14.47 -19.15
C GLY A 24 -12.50 -15.22 -18.72
N CYS A 25 -13.22 -14.72 -17.70
CA CYS A 25 -14.47 -15.29 -17.21
C CYS A 25 -14.40 -16.80 -16.89
N ARG A 26 -13.30 -17.23 -16.26
CA ARG A 26 -13.05 -18.65 -16.00
C ARG A 26 -14.11 -19.21 -15.03
N ARG A 27 -14.63 -20.40 -15.33
CA ARG A 27 -15.65 -21.07 -14.50
C ARG A 27 -15.08 -21.80 -13.27
N GLU A 28 -13.78 -22.07 -13.26
CA GLU A 28 -13.08 -22.87 -12.23
C GLU A 28 -12.74 -22.07 -10.96
N VAL A 29 -13.37 -20.91 -10.74
CA VAL A 29 -13.10 -20.08 -9.56
C VAL A 29 -13.56 -20.84 -8.29
N SER A 30 -12.67 -20.93 -7.30
CA SER A 30 -12.99 -21.46 -5.97
C SER A 30 -13.95 -20.52 -5.25
N TRP A 31 -15.25 -20.86 -5.22
CA TRP A 31 -16.24 -20.09 -4.46
C TRP A 31 -15.94 -20.03 -2.96
N ARG A 32 -15.28 -21.05 -2.41
CA ARG A 32 -14.83 -21.02 -1.02
C ARG A 32 -13.79 -19.92 -0.78
N THR A 33 -12.89 -19.71 -1.74
CA THR A 33 -11.89 -18.64 -1.66
C THR A 33 -12.54 -17.28 -1.91
N VAL A 34 -13.42 -17.14 -2.89
CA VAL A 34 -14.13 -15.87 -3.15
C VAL A 34 -14.99 -15.44 -1.96
N LEU A 35 -15.81 -16.35 -1.43
CA LEU A 35 -16.65 -16.06 -0.26
C LEU A 35 -15.80 -15.88 1.00
N GLY A 36 -14.74 -16.69 1.16
CA GLY A 36 -13.80 -16.58 2.28
C GLY A 36 -13.08 -15.23 2.30
N SER A 37 -12.55 -14.77 1.16
CA SER A 37 -11.95 -13.45 1.02
C SER A 37 -12.94 -12.33 1.28
N THR A 38 -14.14 -12.41 0.68
CA THR A 38 -15.18 -11.39 0.89
C THR A 38 -15.60 -11.31 2.35
N ALA A 39 -15.87 -12.46 2.98
CA ALA A 39 -16.24 -12.55 4.38
C ALA A 39 -15.11 -12.07 5.31
N LEU A 40 -13.85 -12.40 5.00
CA LEU A 40 -12.72 -11.93 5.79
C LEU A 40 -12.53 -10.42 5.64
N THR A 41 -12.60 -9.86 4.44
CA THR A 41 -12.48 -8.42 4.22
C THR A 41 -13.58 -7.65 4.96
N PHE A 42 -14.85 -7.99 4.74
CA PHE A 42 -15.96 -7.29 5.40
C PHE A 42 -16.03 -7.59 6.90
N GLY A 43 -15.60 -8.78 7.34
CA GLY A 43 -15.50 -9.13 8.76
C GLY A 43 -14.41 -8.34 9.48
N LEU A 44 -13.21 -8.25 8.90
CA LEU A 44 -12.12 -7.42 9.42
C LEU A 44 -12.51 -5.94 9.39
N ALA A 45 -13.10 -5.47 8.30
CA ALA A 45 -13.56 -4.09 8.20
C ALA A 45 -14.66 -3.80 9.22
N GLY A 46 -15.66 -4.66 9.37
CA GLY A 46 -16.66 -4.52 10.43
C GLY A 46 -16.04 -4.52 11.83
N ALA A 47 -15.02 -5.36 12.06
CA ALA A 47 -14.29 -5.35 13.33
C ALA A 47 -13.58 -4.00 13.56
N ILE A 48 -12.85 -3.50 12.56
CA ILE A 48 -12.12 -2.23 12.60
C ILE A 48 -13.08 -1.04 12.75
N PHE A 49 -14.17 -1.05 11.97
CA PHE A 49 -15.10 0.07 11.82
C PHE A 49 -16.24 0.09 12.84
N LEU A 50 -16.59 -1.03 13.47
CA LEU A 50 -17.78 -1.09 14.34
C LEU A 50 -17.48 -1.55 15.77
N LEU A 51 -16.40 -2.30 16.01
CA LEU A 51 -16.12 -2.85 17.34
C LEU A 51 -15.24 -1.92 18.18
N PRO A 52 -15.74 -1.39 19.32
CA PRO A 52 -14.96 -0.48 20.17
C PRO A 52 -13.61 -1.05 20.67
N PRO A 53 -13.48 -2.35 21.06
CA PRO A 53 -12.20 -2.89 21.49
C PRO A 53 -11.13 -2.86 20.40
N VAL A 54 -11.51 -3.15 19.15
CA VAL A 54 -10.59 -3.14 18.00
C VAL A 54 -10.17 -1.71 17.68
N ARG A 55 -11.11 -0.77 17.70
CA ARG A 55 -10.82 0.66 17.56
C ARG A 55 -9.83 1.13 18.64
N SER A 56 -10.04 0.75 19.89
CA SER A 56 -9.13 1.11 21.00
C SER A 56 -7.72 0.56 20.80
N ALA A 57 -7.61 -0.69 20.32
CA ALA A 57 -6.31 -1.28 19.97
C ALA A 57 -5.63 -0.52 18.83
N LEU A 58 -6.36 -0.16 17.76
CA LEU A 58 -5.81 0.63 16.65
C LEU A 58 -5.40 2.04 17.07
N LEU A 59 -6.13 2.67 17.99
CA LEU A 59 -5.74 3.96 18.57
C LEU A 59 -4.44 3.85 19.38
N LEU A 60 -4.24 2.75 20.11
CA LEU A 60 -2.98 2.48 20.80
C LEU A 60 -1.84 2.34 19.80
N VAL A 61 -2.05 1.59 18.70
CA VAL A 61 -1.05 1.46 17.63
C VAL A 61 -0.79 2.81 16.95
N ASN A 62 -1.82 3.61 16.68
CA ASN A 62 -1.67 4.95 16.13
C ASN A 62 -0.79 5.83 17.01
N ARG A 63 -1.05 5.86 18.32
CA ARG A 63 -0.22 6.59 19.29
C ARG A 63 1.21 6.07 19.31
N ALA A 64 1.40 4.75 19.29
CA ALA A 64 2.73 4.15 19.25
C ALA A 64 3.51 4.57 17.99
N VAL A 65 2.87 4.54 16.81
CA VAL A 65 3.48 4.97 15.55
C VAL A 65 3.85 6.45 15.59
N LEU A 66 2.97 7.33 16.11
CA LEU A 66 3.28 8.76 16.24
C LEU A 66 4.46 9.02 17.19
N VAL A 67 4.55 8.29 18.31
CA VAL A 67 5.71 8.37 19.21
C VAL A 67 6.99 7.93 18.49
N LEU A 68 6.92 6.86 17.71
CA LEU A 68 8.06 6.37 16.92
C LEU A 68 8.47 7.37 15.83
N ILE A 69 7.52 8.02 15.16
CA ILE A 69 7.79 9.10 14.20
C ILE A 69 8.48 10.28 14.90
N GLY A 70 7.98 10.70 16.06
CA GLY A 70 8.63 11.74 16.88
C GLY A 70 10.05 11.36 17.28
N ALA A 71 10.29 10.10 17.68
CA ALA A 71 11.63 9.61 17.98
C ALA A 71 12.56 9.60 16.75
N SER A 72 12.03 9.28 15.56
CA SER A 72 12.80 9.30 14.32
C SER A 72 13.29 10.70 13.94
N ARG A 73 12.53 11.75 14.29
CA ARG A 73 12.90 13.14 14.03
C ARG A 73 14.15 13.57 14.79
N ALA A 74 14.38 13.06 16.00
CA ALA A 74 15.57 13.41 16.77
C ALA A 74 16.88 13.09 16.02
N GLY A 75 16.93 11.96 15.32
CA GLY A 75 18.08 11.60 14.48
C GLY A 75 18.19 12.46 13.21
N ALA A 76 17.05 12.78 12.59
CA ALA A 76 17.01 13.62 11.39
C ALA A 76 17.43 15.07 11.68
N GLU A 77 16.91 15.67 12.75
CA GLU A 77 17.27 17.01 13.21
C GLU A 77 18.75 17.10 13.59
N PHE A 78 19.30 16.08 14.25
CA PHE A 78 20.73 16.03 14.58
C PHE A 78 21.62 16.02 13.33
N LEU A 79 21.24 15.25 12.30
CA LEU A 79 22.04 15.09 11.08
C LEU A 79 21.87 16.23 10.08
N PHE A 80 20.65 16.76 9.94
CA PHE A 80 20.29 17.69 8.86
C PHE A 80 19.87 19.09 9.36
N GLY A 81 19.75 19.29 10.68
CA GLY A 81 19.42 20.59 11.26
C GLY A 81 18.09 21.15 10.72
N PRO A 82 18.05 22.43 10.32
CA PRO A 82 16.84 23.09 9.82
C PRO A 82 16.20 22.42 8.59
N LEU A 83 16.93 21.60 7.84
CA LEU A 83 16.40 20.87 6.69
C LEU A 83 15.39 19.78 7.09
N ALA A 84 15.54 19.20 8.29
CA ALA A 84 14.64 18.17 8.79
C ALA A 84 13.33 18.73 9.36
N LEU A 85 13.18 20.05 9.43
CA LEU A 85 12.01 20.72 9.99
C LEU A 85 10.93 20.97 8.95
N GLY A 86 9.69 20.63 9.27
CA GLY A 86 8.52 21.00 8.48
C GLY A 86 8.22 22.51 8.52
N PRO A 87 7.42 23.04 7.58
CA PRO A 87 7.08 24.46 7.55
C PRO A 87 6.51 24.96 8.89
N GLY A 88 7.05 26.06 9.42
CA GLY A 88 6.63 26.64 10.70
C GLY A 88 7.28 26.05 11.94
N GLU A 89 8.11 25.00 11.81
CA GLU A 89 8.90 24.46 12.91
C GLU A 89 10.23 25.21 13.08
N SER A 90 10.86 25.08 14.26
CA SER A 90 12.17 25.68 14.56
C SER A 90 13.00 24.76 15.45
N THR A 91 14.32 24.76 15.26
CA THR A 91 15.25 23.95 16.07
C THR A 91 15.32 24.50 17.50
N ALA A 92 15.88 23.72 18.43
CA ALA A 92 16.18 24.21 19.78
C ALA A 92 17.15 25.42 19.80
N ALA A 93 17.92 25.62 18.74
CA ALA A 93 18.81 26.77 18.56
C ALA A 93 18.09 28.00 17.95
N GLY A 94 16.79 27.90 17.64
CA GLY A 94 15.99 28.98 17.09
C GLY A 94 16.05 29.13 15.56
N GLU A 95 16.63 28.16 14.86
CA GLU A 95 16.68 28.17 13.39
C GLU A 95 15.35 27.67 12.82
N SER A 96 14.72 28.46 11.96
CA SER A 96 13.43 28.10 11.35
C SER A 96 13.58 27.15 10.16
N SER A 97 12.52 26.40 9.89
CA SER A 97 12.40 25.60 8.66
C SER A 97 12.60 26.46 7.41
N ILE A 98 13.30 25.89 6.42
CA ILE A 98 13.50 26.51 5.10
C ILE A 98 12.44 26.09 4.07
N GLY A 99 11.40 25.36 4.51
CA GLY A 99 10.33 24.85 3.65
C GLY A 99 10.25 23.32 3.67
N VAL A 100 9.60 22.75 2.65
CA VAL A 100 9.40 21.30 2.54
C VAL A 100 10.59 20.66 1.81
N VAL A 101 11.37 19.87 2.54
CA VAL A 101 12.52 19.12 2.01
C VAL A 101 12.27 17.63 2.25
N LEU A 102 11.56 16.99 1.31
CA LEU A 102 11.14 15.58 1.43
C LEU A 102 12.31 14.65 1.80
N ALA A 103 13.47 14.85 1.18
CA ALA A 103 14.65 14.03 1.43
C ALA A 103 15.16 14.09 2.89
N ALA A 104 15.00 15.22 3.57
CA ALA A 104 15.48 15.42 4.94
C ALA A 104 14.36 15.25 5.99
N GLN A 105 13.09 15.40 5.61
CA GLN A 105 11.94 15.34 6.52
C GLN A 105 11.26 13.98 6.55
N VAL A 106 11.27 13.27 5.43
CA VAL A 106 10.44 12.06 5.23
C VAL A 106 11.30 10.80 5.14
N LEU A 107 12.36 10.83 4.34
CA LEU A 107 13.21 9.64 4.12
C LEU A 107 13.97 9.13 5.36
N PRO A 108 14.41 9.96 6.32
CA PRO A 108 15.04 9.46 7.54
C PRO A 108 14.14 8.56 8.37
N ALA A 109 12.82 8.76 8.33
CA ALA A 109 11.87 7.87 8.98
C ALA A 109 11.96 6.44 8.41
N VAL A 110 12.18 6.28 7.11
CA VAL A 110 12.37 4.96 6.48
C VAL A 110 13.58 4.23 7.08
N ILE A 111 14.70 4.96 7.29
CA ILE A 111 15.92 4.42 7.90
C ILE A 111 15.64 3.95 9.32
N PHE A 112 14.99 4.80 10.12
CA PHE A 112 14.63 4.49 11.50
C PHE A 112 13.69 3.27 11.60
N PHE A 113 12.60 3.26 10.82
CA PHE A 113 11.64 2.16 10.85
C PHE A 113 12.24 0.85 10.33
N ALA A 114 13.11 0.88 9.30
CA ALA A 114 13.81 -0.33 8.85
C ALA A 114 14.74 -0.89 9.94
N SER A 115 15.48 0.00 10.62
CA SER A 115 16.34 -0.36 11.76
C SER A 115 15.54 -0.96 12.92
N LEU A 116 14.42 -0.34 13.29
CA LEU A 116 13.54 -0.82 14.34
C LEU A 116 12.90 -2.17 13.99
N MET A 117 12.44 -2.33 12.74
CA MET A 117 11.86 -3.59 12.27
C MET A 117 12.88 -4.73 12.29
N ALA A 118 14.12 -4.46 11.89
CA ALA A 118 15.21 -5.45 11.96
C ALA A 118 15.49 -5.87 13.42
N LEU A 119 15.52 -4.90 14.34
CA LEU A 119 15.64 -5.18 15.78
C LEU A 119 14.45 -6.01 16.30
N MET A 120 13.21 -5.62 15.99
CA MET A 120 12.01 -6.35 16.41
C MET A 120 11.98 -7.78 15.86
N HIS A 121 12.45 -7.97 14.63
CA HIS A 121 12.58 -9.29 14.02
C HIS A 121 13.63 -10.14 14.75
N HIS A 122 14.82 -9.58 15.02
CA HIS A 122 15.89 -10.25 15.78
C HIS A 122 15.43 -10.63 17.19
N LEU A 123 14.66 -9.77 17.86
CA LEU A 123 14.08 -10.05 19.19
C LEU A 123 12.91 -11.06 19.16
N GLY A 124 12.52 -11.54 17.97
CA GLY A 124 11.43 -12.52 17.81
C GLY A 124 10.02 -11.95 18.05
N LEU A 125 9.85 -10.62 18.05
CA LEU A 125 8.55 -9.98 18.30
C LEU A 125 7.60 -10.08 17.10
N VAL A 126 8.15 -10.17 15.88
CA VAL A 126 7.37 -10.21 14.63
C VAL A 126 6.79 -11.62 14.36
N ALA A 127 7.57 -12.66 14.65
CA ALA A 127 7.23 -14.04 14.25
C ALA A 127 5.89 -14.56 14.83
N PRO A 128 5.52 -14.30 16.11
CA PRO A 128 4.24 -14.72 16.66
C PRO A 128 3.05 -14.12 15.91
N VAL A 129 3.14 -12.83 15.55
CA VAL A 129 2.08 -12.10 14.86
C VAL A 129 1.92 -12.64 13.44
N VAL A 130 3.04 -12.81 12.71
CA VAL A 130 3.01 -13.42 11.38
C VAL A 130 2.42 -14.83 11.42
N ARG A 131 2.75 -15.65 12.42
CA ARG A 131 2.19 -17.01 12.56
C ARG A 131 0.67 -17.01 12.81
N ILE A 132 0.14 -16.00 13.50
CA ILE A 132 -1.31 -15.86 13.69
C ILE A 132 -1.98 -15.54 12.35
N PHE A 133 -1.51 -14.51 11.65
CA PHE A 133 -2.07 -14.10 10.37
C PHE A 133 -1.90 -15.15 9.27
N ALA A 134 -0.75 -15.82 9.20
CA ALA A 134 -0.51 -16.87 8.21
C ALA A 134 -1.50 -18.04 8.40
N ARG A 135 -1.77 -18.44 9.65
CA ARG A 135 -2.81 -19.44 9.96
C ARG A 135 -4.21 -18.95 9.65
N LEU A 136 -4.49 -17.68 9.93
CA LEU A 136 -5.78 -17.04 9.61
C LEU A 136 -6.01 -17.09 8.09
N PHE A 137 -5.07 -16.58 7.29
CA PHE A 137 -5.17 -16.54 5.83
C PHE A 137 -5.21 -17.93 5.21
N HIS A 138 -4.32 -18.84 5.64
CA HIS A 138 -4.33 -20.21 5.15
C HIS A 138 -5.69 -20.90 5.35
N ARG A 139 -6.30 -20.76 6.54
CA ARG A 139 -7.59 -21.40 6.85
C ARG A 139 -8.79 -20.71 6.21
N SER A 140 -8.87 -19.39 6.30
CA SER A 140 -10.04 -18.63 5.85
C SER A 140 -10.08 -18.44 4.33
N LEU A 141 -8.91 -18.30 3.69
CA LEU A 141 -8.80 -18.01 2.25
C LEU A 141 -8.50 -19.25 1.41
N ARG A 142 -8.21 -20.40 2.04
CA ARG A 142 -7.75 -21.65 1.37
C ARG A 142 -6.53 -21.43 0.48
N LEU A 143 -5.59 -20.62 0.96
CA LEU A 143 -4.31 -20.42 0.32
C LEU A 143 -3.38 -21.60 0.58
N SER A 144 -2.36 -21.74 -0.27
CA SER A 144 -1.21 -22.56 0.12
C SER A 144 -0.55 -21.99 1.38
N GLY A 145 0.21 -22.81 2.09
CA GLY A 145 0.93 -22.37 3.27
C GLY A 145 1.93 -21.25 2.97
N ALA A 146 2.61 -21.33 1.82
CA ALA A 146 3.56 -20.31 1.38
C ALA A 146 2.89 -19.00 0.97
N GLU A 147 1.74 -19.06 0.26
CA GLU A 147 0.92 -17.88 -0.03
C GLU A 147 0.40 -17.22 1.27
N GLY A 148 -0.10 -18.03 2.21
CA GLY A 148 -0.58 -17.53 3.50
C GLY A 148 0.53 -16.89 4.34
N LEU A 149 1.73 -17.47 4.32
CA LEU A 149 2.92 -16.91 4.96
C LEU A 149 3.33 -15.58 4.30
N ALA A 150 3.40 -15.54 2.96
CA ALA A 150 3.73 -14.34 2.21
C ALA A 150 2.74 -13.20 2.51
N GLY A 151 1.43 -13.48 2.47
CA GLY A 151 0.41 -12.50 2.83
C GLY A 151 0.56 -11.96 4.25
N ALA A 152 0.91 -12.81 5.21
CA ALA A 152 1.15 -12.39 6.60
C ALA A 152 2.44 -11.57 6.78
N LEU A 153 3.49 -11.88 6.01
CA LEU A 153 4.73 -11.11 6.00
C LEU A 153 4.52 -9.73 5.37
N HIS A 154 3.69 -9.64 4.33
CA HIS A 154 3.35 -8.39 3.64
C HIS A 154 2.60 -7.35 4.50
N ILE A 155 2.19 -7.71 5.71
CA ILE A 155 1.71 -6.77 6.73
C ILE A 155 2.85 -5.87 7.24
N PHE A 156 4.06 -6.41 7.30
CA PHE A 156 5.24 -5.76 7.89
C PHE A 156 6.29 -5.43 6.83
N PHE A 157 6.54 -6.36 5.93
CA PHE A 157 7.63 -6.32 4.96
C PHE A 157 7.10 -6.06 3.56
N GLY A 158 7.86 -5.34 2.74
CA GLY A 158 7.57 -5.18 1.33
C GLY A 158 8.21 -6.32 0.56
N VAL A 159 9.11 -5.95 -0.34
CA VAL A 159 9.86 -6.86 -1.21
C VAL A 159 10.77 -7.81 -0.43
N GLU A 160 11.14 -7.47 0.81
CA GLU A 160 11.93 -8.32 1.70
C GLU A 160 11.25 -9.66 1.99
N THR A 161 9.91 -9.72 1.86
CA THR A 161 9.13 -10.96 1.95
C THR A 161 9.66 -12.05 1.01
N ALA A 162 10.26 -11.67 -0.13
CA ALA A 162 10.84 -12.59 -1.09
C ALA A 162 11.92 -13.50 -0.47
N ALA A 163 12.75 -12.97 0.45
CA ALA A 163 13.78 -13.76 1.14
C ALA A 163 13.17 -14.81 2.08
N ALA A 164 12.12 -14.43 2.82
CA ALA A 164 11.43 -15.35 3.73
C ALA A 164 10.81 -16.55 3.00
N ILE A 165 10.32 -16.34 1.79
CA ILE A 165 9.62 -17.37 1.01
C ILE A 165 10.46 -17.94 -0.13
N GLU A 166 11.74 -17.57 -0.24
CA GLU A 166 12.68 -18.04 -1.26
C GLU A 166 12.65 -19.57 -1.46
N PRO A 167 12.63 -20.41 -0.41
CA PRO A 167 12.58 -21.87 -0.58
C PRO A 167 11.35 -22.38 -1.34
N TYR A 168 10.30 -21.57 -1.44
CA TYR A 168 9.03 -21.93 -2.08
C TYR A 168 8.87 -21.26 -3.45
N LEU A 169 9.47 -20.08 -3.69
CA LEU A 169 9.31 -19.31 -4.94
C LEU A 169 9.57 -20.15 -6.20
N LYS A 170 10.57 -21.03 -6.14
CA LYS A 170 10.95 -21.89 -7.27
C LYS A 170 9.86 -22.88 -7.67
N ARG A 171 9.06 -23.33 -6.70
CA ARG A 171 8.04 -24.38 -6.86
C ARG A 171 6.61 -23.84 -6.85
N MET A 172 6.45 -22.53 -6.64
CA MET A 172 5.14 -21.88 -6.68
C MET A 172 4.49 -21.98 -8.05
N THR A 173 3.19 -22.25 -8.07
CA THR A 173 2.36 -22.20 -9.27
C THR A 173 2.26 -20.76 -9.79
N ARG A 174 1.77 -20.57 -11.02
CA ARG A 174 1.55 -19.22 -11.57
C ARG A 174 0.47 -18.45 -10.81
N SER A 175 -0.51 -19.14 -10.23
CA SER A 175 -1.53 -18.50 -9.40
C SER A 175 -0.93 -18.05 -8.07
N GLU A 176 -0.10 -18.88 -7.42
CA GLU A 176 0.64 -18.50 -6.21
C GLU A 176 1.55 -17.29 -6.44
N LEU A 177 2.34 -17.31 -7.53
CA LEU A 177 3.21 -16.18 -7.89
C LEU A 177 2.43 -14.91 -8.15
N LEU A 178 1.27 -14.98 -8.84
CA LEU A 178 0.42 -13.81 -9.06
C LEU A 178 -0.09 -13.26 -7.72
N THR A 179 -0.56 -14.12 -6.80
CA THR A 179 -1.01 -13.69 -5.46
C THR A 179 0.10 -12.98 -4.71
N VAL A 180 1.29 -13.58 -4.62
CA VAL A 180 2.44 -13.02 -3.88
C VAL A 180 2.86 -11.67 -4.47
N LEU A 181 3.06 -11.61 -5.80
CA LEU A 181 3.51 -10.41 -6.47
C LEU A 181 2.48 -9.27 -6.36
N SER A 182 1.19 -9.60 -6.50
CA SER A 182 0.12 -8.60 -6.35
C SER A 182 -0.04 -8.15 -4.91
N THR A 183 0.17 -9.03 -3.92
CA THR A 183 0.04 -8.67 -2.51
C THR A 183 1.15 -7.71 -2.11
N ASN A 184 2.38 -7.95 -2.57
CA ASN A 184 3.49 -7.01 -2.43
C ASN A 184 3.16 -5.61 -2.97
N LEU A 185 2.43 -5.52 -4.09
CA LEU A 185 2.04 -4.25 -4.71
C LEU A 185 0.80 -3.63 -4.05
N ALA A 186 -0.08 -4.43 -3.46
CA ALA A 186 -1.34 -3.96 -2.88
C ALA A 186 -1.22 -3.57 -1.40
N THR A 187 -0.11 -3.90 -0.74
CA THR A 187 0.15 -3.52 0.65
C THR A 187 1.25 -2.47 0.74
N THR A 188 1.31 -1.82 1.90
CA THR A 188 2.37 -0.88 2.27
C THR A 188 3.27 -1.56 3.30
N ALA A 189 4.58 -1.47 3.12
CA ALA A 189 5.55 -1.94 4.10
C ALA A 189 5.55 -1.02 5.34
N SER A 190 5.88 -1.56 6.52
CA SER A 190 5.95 -0.74 7.74
C SER A 190 7.02 0.36 7.65
N THR A 191 8.05 0.16 6.82
CA THR A 191 9.14 1.10 6.57
C THR A 191 8.70 2.35 5.80
N THR A 192 7.75 2.23 4.88
CA THR A 192 7.21 3.36 4.10
C THR A 192 5.94 3.94 4.70
N LEU A 193 5.24 3.20 5.57
CA LEU A 193 4.05 3.66 6.29
C LEU A 193 4.28 5.03 6.96
N ALA A 194 5.46 5.22 7.56
CA ALA A 194 5.84 6.45 8.24
C ALA A 194 5.79 7.68 7.32
N ILE A 195 6.13 7.52 6.03
CA ILE A 195 6.08 8.61 5.04
C ILE A 195 4.67 9.16 4.95
N TYR A 196 3.69 8.29 4.74
CA TYR A 196 2.30 8.71 4.52
C TYR A 196 1.67 9.25 5.80
N VAL A 197 2.07 8.73 6.97
CA VAL A 197 1.65 9.31 8.25
C VAL A 197 2.18 10.73 8.40
N VAL A 198 3.47 10.97 8.09
CA VAL A 198 4.04 12.31 8.16
C VAL A 198 3.33 13.28 7.21
N LEU A 199 2.93 12.82 6.02
CA LEU A 199 2.25 13.64 5.01
C LEU A 199 0.78 13.96 5.33
N LEU A 200 0.12 13.18 6.19
CA LEU A 200 -1.33 13.29 6.43
C LEU A 200 -1.72 13.52 7.89
N GLN A 201 -0.83 13.36 8.86
CA GLN A 201 -1.20 13.41 10.28
C GLN A 201 -1.79 14.76 10.73
N ASP A 202 -1.49 15.87 10.04
CA ASP A 202 -1.96 17.19 10.44
C ASP A 202 -3.44 17.39 10.07
N SER A 203 -3.86 16.98 8.87
CA SER A 203 -5.26 17.02 8.42
C SER A 203 -6.03 15.73 8.69
N PHE A 204 -5.34 14.61 8.95
CA PHE A 204 -5.90 13.31 9.31
C PHE A 204 -5.14 12.64 10.48
N PRO A 205 -5.26 13.15 11.72
CA PRO A 205 -4.56 12.70 12.94
C PRO A 205 -4.49 11.20 13.23
N ARG A 206 -5.42 10.40 12.73
CA ARG A 206 -5.50 8.95 13.02
C ARG A 206 -5.19 8.09 11.80
N ILE A 207 -4.53 8.69 10.81
CA ILE A 207 -4.14 8.05 9.56
C ILE A 207 -3.28 6.79 9.75
N ALA A 208 -2.41 6.71 10.77
CA ALA A 208 -1.57 5.53 10.98
C ALA A 208 -2.41 4.27 11.25
N GLY A 209 -3.46 4.39 12.08
CA GLY A 209 -4.41 3.31 12.32
C GLY A 209 -5.18 2.90 11.06
N HIS A 210 -5.54 3.87 10.23
CA HIS A 210 -6.23 3.65 8.96
C HIS A 210 -5.35 2.98 7.90
N LEU A 211 -4.10 3.41 7.74
CA LEU A 211 -3.17 2.82 6.79
C LEU A 211 -2.77 1.39 7.18
N LEU A 212 -2.58 1.12 8.48
CA LEU A 212 -2.39 -0.25 8.97
C LEU A 212 -3.62 -1.12 8.66
N SER A 213 -4.82 -0.57 8.89
CA SER A 213 -6.08 -1.24 8.58
C SER A 213 -6.20 -1.51 7.07
N ALA A 214 -5.83 -0.55 6.24
CA ALA A 214 -5.83 -0.68 4.78
C ALA A 214 -4.90 -1.81 4.32
N SER A 215 -3.65 -1.87 4.81
CA SER A 215 -2.72 -2.98 4.52
C SER A 215 -3.28 -4.35 4.91
N LEU A 216 -3.94 -4.46 6.07
CA LEU A 216 -4.58 -5.71 6.51
C LEU A 216 -5.75 -6.13 5.60
N LEU A 217 -6.57 -5.17 5.16
CA LEU A 217 -7.69 -5.43 4.25
C LEU A 217 -7.22 -5.72 2.82
N SER A 218 -6.10 -5.14 2.38
CA SER A 218 -5.54 -5.35 1.05
C SER A 218 -5.18 -6.82 0.79
N ILE A 219 -4.79 -7.58 1.81
CA ILE A 219 -4.42 -9.00 1.64
C ILE A 219 -5.61 -9.85 1.14
N PRO A 220 -6.75 -9.96 1.87
CA PRO A 220 -7.90 -10.71 1.36
C PRO A 220 -8.50 -10.12 0.08
N CYS A 221 -8.47 -8.79 -0.10
CA CYS A 221 -8.85 -8.16 -1.38
C CYS A 221 -7.96 -8.63 -2.54
N THR A 222 -6.65 -8.73 -2.32
CA THR A 222 -5.72 -9.19 -3.35
C THR A 222 -5.92 -10.65 -3.66
N VAL A 223 -6.14 -11.50 -2.64
CA VAL A 223 -6.47 -12.92 -2.86
C VAL A 223 -7.76 -13.06 -3.66
N LEU A 224 -8.79 -12.27 -3.33
CA LEU A 224 -10.03 -12.26 -4.10
C LEU A 224 -9.77 -11.94 -5.58
N VAL A 225 -9.10 -10.83 -5.86
CA VAL A 225 -8.84 -10.35 -7.22
C VAL A 225 -7.98 -11.32 -8.00
N THR A 226 -6.86 -11.77 -7.42
CA THR A 226 -5.91 -12.66 -8.10
C THR A 226 -6.51 -14.03 -8.38
N LYS A 227 -7.32 -14.59 -7.47
CA LYS A 227 -8.00 -15.88 -7.69
C LYS A 227 -9.23 -15.77 -8.61
N LEU A 228 -9.82 -14.58 -8.77
CA LEU A 228 -10.80 -14.31 -9.82
C LEU A 228 -10.12 -14.21 -11.20
N MET A 229 -8.96 -13.55 -11.27
CA MET A 229 -8.21 -13.39 -12.52
C MET A 229 -7.56 -14.71 -12.95
N LEU A 230 -6.82 -15.37 -12.06
CA LEU A 230 -6.05 -16.58 -12.33
C LEU A 230 -6.28 -17.61 -11.20
N PRO A 231 -7.39 -18.38 -11.25
CA PRO A 231 -7.67 -19.43 -10.28
C PRO A 231 -6.54 -20.46 -10.19
N GLU A 232 -6.39 -21.08 -9.01
CA GLU A 232 -5.46 -22.19 -8.80
C GLU A 232 -5.92 -23.43 -9.58
N ARG A 233 -5.02 -24.01 -10.39
CA ARG A 233 -5.29 -25.20 -11.21
C ARG A 233 -4.33 -26.35 -10.92
N ASP A 234 -3.15 -26.01 -10.44
CA ASP A 234 -2.13 -26.98 -10.08
C ASP A 234 -2.24 -27.31 -8.59
N ALA A 235 -1.51 -28.33 -8.13
CA ALA A 235 -1.49 -28.69 -6.72
C ALA A 235 -0.36 -27.94 -6.00
N PRO A 236 -0.65 -26.97 -5.11
CA PRO A 236 0.40 -26.26 -4.38
C PRO A 236 1.12 -27.20 -3.42
N GLU A 237 2.45 -27.16 -3.41
CA GLU A 237 3.29 -28.03 -2.58
C GLU A 237 3.02 -27.85 -1.08
N THR A 238 2.70 -26.62 -0.66
CA THR A 238 2.48 -26.26 0.75
C THR A 238 1.02 -26.19 1.17
N PHE A 239 0.09 -26.76 0.38
CA PHE A 239 -1.35 -26.68 0.68
C PHE A 239 -1.74 -27.32 2.03
N GLY A 240 -0.92 -28.21 2.58
CA GLY A 240 -1.23 -28.93 3.83
C GLY A 240 -0.86 -28.20 5.12
N ALA A 241 0.10 -27.26 5.10
CA ALA A 241 0.57 -26.59 6.30
C ALA A 241 1.26 -25.26 6.00
N VAL A 242 1.12 -24.31 6.91
CA VAL A 242 1.90 -23.07 6.91
C VAL A 242 3.36 -23.40 7.23
N PRO A 243 4.33 -23.04 6.37
CA PRO A 243 5.73 -23.27 6.65
C PRO A 243 6.21 -22.51 7.89
N ARG A 244 7.31 -22.99 8.48
CA ARG A 244 7.95 -22.27 9.58
C ARG A 244 8.67 -21.03 9.05
N LEU A 245 8.76 -20.02 9.89
CA LEU A 245 9.37 -18.72 9.61
C LEU A 245 10.87 -18.77 9.92
N ASP A 246 11.53 -19.85 9.48
CA ASP A 246 12.91 -20.19 9.89
C ASP A 246 13.95 -19.62 8.91
N SER A 247 13.52 -18.80 7.94
CA SER A 247 14.27 -18.47 6.72
C SER A 247 14.72 -17.01 6.61
N MET A 248 14.24 -16.09 7.45
CA MET A 248 14.72 -14.71 7.40
C MET A 248 16.05 -14.60 8.15
N PRO A 249 17.15 -14.17 7.50
CA PRO A 249 18.42 -13.96 8.18
C PRO A 249 18.26 -12.99 9.36
N THR A 250 18.90 -13.33 10.47
CA THR A 250 19.04 -12.43 11.63
C THR A 250 20.51 -12.24 11.93
N GLU A 251 20.86 -11.03 12.37
CA GLU A 251 22.20 -10.74 12.88
C GLU A 251 22.46 -11.46 14.22
N ASP A 252 23.74 -11.56 14.61
CA ASP A 252 24.16 -12.27 15.83
C ASP A 252 23.72 -11.58 17.13
N ASN A 253 23.53 -10.26 17.10
CA ASN A 253 23.15 -9.48 18.28
C ASN A 253 22.23 -8.29 17.94
N PRO A 254 21.52 -7.72 18.93
CA PRO A 254 20.54 -6.66 18.70
C PRO A 254 21.14 -5.37 18.11
N VAL A 255 22.39 -5.03 18.45
CA VAL A 255 23.06 -3.84 17.93
C VAL A 255 23.42 -4.03 16.46
N ALA A 256 23.91 -5.21 16.10
CA ALA A 256 24.15 -5.58 14.71
C ALA A 256 22.84 -5.56 13.91
N ALA A 257 21.74 -6.09 14.46
CA ALA A 257 20.41 -6.05 13.83
C ALA A 257 19.95 -4.61 13.56
N LEU A 258 20.12 -3.73 14.54
CA LEU A 258 19.81 -2.31 14.43
C LEU A 258 20.65 -1.64 13.32
N ALA A 259 21.98 -1.84 13.32
CA ALA A 259 22.88 -1.26 12.34
C ALA A 259 22.63 -1.77 10.91
N SER A 260 22.44 -3.09 10.76
CA SER A 260 22.11 -3.74 9.49
C SER A 260 20.78 -3.23 8.93
N GLY A 261 19.75 -3.12 9.78
CA GLY A 261 18.46 -2.56 9.41
C GLY A 261 18.53 -1.08 9.01
N ALA A 262 19.37 -0.27 9.66
CA ALA A 262 19.60 1.11 9.26
C ALA A 262 20.24 1.21 7.87
N MET A 263 21.23 0.36 7.57
CA MET A 263 21.84 0.32 6.24
C MET A 263 20.88 -0.17 5.15
N ALA A 264 20.03 -1.15 5.46
CA ALA A 264 18.96 -1.58 4.58
C ALA A 264 17.97 -0.43 4.33
N GLY A 265 17.54 0.26 5.38
CA GLY A 265 16.68 1.43 5.31
C GLY A 265 17.27 2.56 4.48
N LEU A 266 18.57 2.83 4.59
CA LEU A 266 19.26 3.83 3.76
C LEU A 266 19.19 3.46 2.27
N ARG A 267 19.38 2.19 1.92
CA ARG A 267 19.26 1.72 0.53
C ARG A 267 17.82 1.90 0.02
N ILE A 268 16.82 1.61 0.85
CA ILE A 268 15.40 1.82 0.50
C ILE A 268 15.14 3.31 0.29
N ALA A 269 15.55 4.17 1.23
CA ALA A 269 15.40 5.62 1.15
C ALA A 269 16.07 6.20 -0.11
N ALA A 270 17.30 5.79 -0.41
CA ALA A 270 18.01 6.19 -1.63
C ALA A 270 17.30 5.70 -2.89
N GLY A 271 16.76 4.47 -2.86
CA GLY A 271 15.93 3.93 -3.94
C GLY A 271 14.67 4.76 -4.19
N ILE A 272 13.95 5.17 -3.13
CA ILE A 272 12.78 6.05 -3.21
C ILE A 272 13.18 7.41 -3.80
N ALA A 273 14.26 8.03 -3.32
CA ALA A 273 14.74 9.30 -3.87
C ALA A 273 15.08 9.19 -5.36
N ALA A 274 15.85 8.17 -5.74
CA ALA A 274 16.28 7.95 -7.11
C ALA A 274 15.10 7.70 -8.05
N ILE A 275 14.12 6.87 -7.64
CA ILE A 275 12.96 6.58 -8.48
C ILE A 275 12.04 7.79 -8.62
N LEU A 276 11.85 8.59 -7.56
CA LEU A 276 11.07 9.83 -7.65
C LEU A 276 11.70 10.84 -8.61
N ILE A 277 13.03 11.05 -8.52
CA ILE A 277 13.75 11.93 -9.45
C ILE A 277 13.56 11.46 -10.90
N ALA A 278 13.77 10.17 -11.16
CA ALA A 278 13.67 9.61 -12.50
C ALA A 278 12.25 9.69 -13.06
N VAL A 279 11.25 9.24 -12.27
CA VAL A 279 9.86 9.17 -12.71
C VAL A 279 9.26 10.56 -12.89
N LEU A 280 9.47 11.49 -11.96
CA LEU A 280 8.99 12.88 -12.11
C LEU A 280 9.64 13.56 -13.31
N GLY A 281 10.93 13.32 -13.56
CA GLY A 281 11.60 13.82 -14.76
C GLY A 281 11.02 13.27 -16.06
N VAL A 282 10.73 11.96 -16.11
CA VAL A 282 10.08 11.33 -17.27
C VAL A 282 8.66 11.85 -17.46
N VAL A 283 7.88 12.01 -16.40
CA VAL A 283 6.52 12.56 -16.52
C VAL A 283 6.55 14.00 -16.98
N ALA A 284 7.44 14.85 -16.47
CA ALA A 284 7.60 16.21 -16.97
C ALA A 284 7.96 16.24 -18.47
N LEU A 285 8.78 15.30 -18.94
CA LEU A 285 9.09 15.16 -20.38
C LEU A 285 7.86 14.73 -21.19
N VAL A 286 7.08 13.76 -20.68
CA VAL A 286 5.84 13.32 -21.33
C VAL A 286 4.82 14.47 -21.38
N ASP A 287 4.67 15.22 -20.29
CA ASP A 287 3.78 16.39 -20.23
C ASP A 287 4.22 17.46 -21.23
N ALA A 288 5.54 17.71 -21.37
CA ALA A 288 6.06 18.63 -22.38
C ALA A 288 5.77 18.16 -23.82
N LEU A 289 5.79 16.85 -24.08
CA LEU A 289 5.41 16.28 -25.38
C LEU A 289 3.89 16.36 -25.61
N LEU A 290 3.09 16.10 -24.58
CA LEU A 290 1.63 16.22 -24.63
C LEU A 290 1.19 17.67 -24.84
N ALA A 291 1.94 18.64 -24.32
CA ALA A 291 1.71 20.06 -24.56
C ALA A 291 1.88 20.49 -26.03
N LEU A 292 2.47 19.65 -26.90
CA LEU A 292 2.49 19.87 -28.35
C LEU A 292 1.15 19.53 -29.03
N LEU A 293 0.25 18.81 -28.34
CA LEU A 293 -1.07 18.47 -28.84
C LEU A 293 -2.06 19.63 -28.60
N PRO A 294 -3.08 19.79 -29.47
CA PRO A 294 -4.14 20.78 -29.24
C PRO A 294 -4.82 20.58 -27.88
N ALA A 295 -5.04 21.67 -27.14
CA ALA A 295 -5.72 21.65 -25.83
C ALA A 295 -7.09 20.97 -25.86
N ALA A 296 -7.79 21.04 -27.00
CA ALA A 296 -9.06 20.34 -27.23
C ALA A 296 -8.99 18.80 -27.04
N LEU A 297 -7.82 18.18 -27.24
CA LEU A 297 -7.61 16.75 -26.99
C LEU A 297 -7.45 16.42 -25.50
N GLY A 298 -7.13 17.42 -24.67
CA GLY A 298 -7.07 17.32 -23.21
C GLY A 298 -8.41 17.61 -22.51
N GLY A 299 -9.47 17.92 -23.27
CA GLY A 299 -10.80 18.18 -22.71
C GLY A 299 -10.96 19.54 -22.01
N GLY A 300 -10.04 20.49 -22.20
CA GLY A 300 -10.08 21.81 -21.57
C GLY A 300 -9.27 22.88 -22.31
N GLU A 301 -9.06 24.04 -21.66
CA GLU A 301 -8.25 25.15 -22.20
C GLU A 301 -6.74 24.95 -22.00
N ALA A 302 -6.34 24.08 -21.07
CA ALA A 302 -4.95 23.75 -20.80
C ALA A 302 -4.46 22.54 -21.63
N PRO A 303 -3.16 22.48 -21.97
CA PRO A 303 -2.58 21.31 -22.60
C PRO A 303 -2.76 20.05 -21.74
N PRO A 304 -2.93 18.86 -22.35
CA PRO A 304 -3.09 17.61 -21.61
C PRO A 304 -1.83 17.29 -20.81
N THR A 305 -2.01 16.90 -19.55
CA THR A 305 -0.96 16.27 -18.73
C THR A 305 -1.24 14.78 -18.61
N LEU A 306 -0.20 13.98 -18.37
CA LEU A 306 -0.32 12.54 -18.16
C LEU A 306 -1.23 12.23 -16.96
N ALA A 307 -1.07 12.99 -15.87
CA ALA A 307 -1.95 12.88 -14.70
C ALA A 307 -3.41 13.23 -15.03
N GLY A 308 -3.66 14.24 -15.88
CA GLY A 308 -5.00 14.60 -16.33
C GLY A 308 -5.64 13.50 -17.19
N VAL A 309 -4.90 12.96 -18.16
CA VAL A 309 -5.37 11.86 -19.02
C VAL A 309 -5.69 10.62 -18.18
N LEU A 310 -4.82 10.26 -17.25
CA LEU A 310 -5.07 9.16 -16.33
C LEU A 310 -6.22 9.48 -15.36
N GLY A 311 -6.40 10.74 -14.96
CA GLY A 311 -7.56 11.17 -14.16
C GLY A 311 -8.89 10.89 -14.88
N VAL A 312 -8.98 11.22 -16.18
CA VAL A 312 -10.17 10.88 -16.98
C VAL A 312 -10.40 9.36 -17.02
N LEU A 313 -9.33 8.57 -17.23
CA LEU A 313 -9.41 7.10 -17.21
C LEU A 313 -9.86 6.56 -15.84
N PHE A 314 -9.42 7.19 -14.75
CA PHE A 314 -9.72 6.78 -13.38
C PHE A 314 -11.02 7.34 -12.81
N THR A 315 -11.70 8.24 -13.52
CA THR A 315 -12.99 8.82 -13.13
C THR A 315 -14.07 7.77 -12.81
N PRO A 316 -14.33 6.74 -13.66
CA PRO A 316 -15.30 5.70 -13.32
C PRO A 316 -14.92 4.94 -12.05
N PHE A 317 -13.63 4.71 -11.81
CA PHE A 317 -13.18 4.04 -10.59
C PHE A 317 -13.38 4.92 -9.37
N ALA A 318 -13.02 6.21 -9.41
CA ALA A 318 -13.29 7.16 -8.34
C ALA A 318 -14.80 7.21 -7.98
N TRP A 319 -15.66 7.18 -8.99
CA TRP A 319 -17.11 7.12 -8.78
C TRP A 319 -17.55 5.83 -8.09
N LEU A 320 -17.03 4.67 -8.53
CA LEU A 320 -17.32 3.36 -7.92
C LEU A 320 -16.85 3.27 -6.46
N LEU A 321 -15.84 4.03 -6.05
CA LEU A 321 -15.45 4.12 -4.64
C LEU A 321 -16.48 4.85 -3.77
N GLY A 322 -17.42 5.58 -4.38
CA GLY A 322 -18.40 6.41 -3.69
C GLY A 322 -17.77 7.70 -3.15
N ILE A 323 -16.85 8.31 -3.91
CA ILE A 323 -16.29 9.65 -3.67
C ILE A 323 -17.40 10.71 -3.77
N GLU A 324 -17.26 11.81 -3.02
CA GLU A 324 -18.21 12.93 -3.11
C GLU A 324 -18.18 13.53 -4.53
N PRO A 325 -19.33 13.84 -5.17
CA PRO A 325 -19.33 14.29 -6.57
C PRO A 325 -18.47 15.54 -6.84
N ALA A 326 -18.35 16.43 -5.87
CA ALA A 326 -17.50 17.62 -5.96
C ALA A 326 -15.99 17.30 -6.01
N ASP A 327 -15.59 16.16 -5.43
CA ASP A 327 -14.19 15.75 -5.27
C ASP A 327 -13.76 14.77 -6.38
N LEU A 328 -14.64 14.46 -7.33
CA LEU A 328 -14.47 13.33 -8.24
C LEU A 328 -13.27 13.49 -9.19
N SER A 329 -13.05 14.72 -9.67
CA SER A 329 -11.95 15.06 -10.59
C SER A 329 -10.60 14.87 -9.89
N GLU A 330 -10.48 15.44 -8.70
CA GLU A 330 -9.27 15.41 -7.87
C GLU A 330 -8.98 13.98 -7.41
N ALA A 331 -10.00 13.26 -6.94
CA ALA A 331 -9.88 11.85 -6.57
C ALA A 331 -9.41 10.99 -7.74
N ALA A 332 -9.97 11.19 -8.93
CA ALA A 332 -9.58 10.45 -10.12
C ALA A 332 -8.14 10.77 -10.55
N ARG A 333 -7.74 12.04 -10.47
CA ARG A 333 -6.35 12.48 -10.70
C ARG A 333 -5.39 11.79 -9.73
N LEU A 334 -5.71 11.75 -8.43
CA LEU A 334 -4.89 11.09 -7.40
C LEU A 334 -4.74 9.57 -7.68
N LEU A 335 -5.82 8.90 -8.07
CA LEU A 335 -5.78 7.47 -8.40
C LEU A 335 -4.97 7.19 -9.68
N GLY A 336 -5.15 8.03 -10.70
CA GLY A 336 -4.45 7.92 -11.98
C GLY A 336 -2.97 8.23 -11.87
N GLN A 337 -2.62 9.32 -11.18
CA GLN A 337 -1.23 9.71 -11.00
C GLN A 337 -0.43 8.66 -10.24
N ARG A 338 -1.05 7.98 -9.25
CA ARG A 338 -0.39 6.90 -8.50
C ARG A 338 0.23 5.86 -9.43
N LEU A 339 -0.50 5.45 -10.47
CA LEU A 339 -0.08 4.40 -11.39
C LEU A 339 1.29 4.67 -12.03
N VAL A 340 1.59 5.93 -12.32
CA VAL A 340 2.81 6.35 -13.02
C VAL A 340 3.82 7.04 -12.11
N LEU A 341 3.38 7.90 -11.17
CA LEU A 341 4.24 8.73 -10.33
C LEU A 341 4.66 8.09 -9.01
N THR A 342 3.96 7.05 -8.53
CA THR A 342 3.99 6.47 -7.18
C THR A 342 2.92 7.02 -6.22
N GLU A 343 2.66 6.24 -5.19
CA GLU A 343 1.79 6.60 -4.07
C GLU A 343 2.36 7.72 -3.20
N VAL A 344 3.69 7.87 -3.09
CA VAL A 344 4.31 8.97 -2.31
C VAL A 344 3.83 10.34 -2.80
N VAL A 345 3.92 10.57 -4.12
CA VAL A 345 3.44 11.81 -4.75
C VAL A 345 1.93 11.96 -4.57
N SER A 346 1.19 10.85 -4.67
CA SER A 346 -0.27 10.86 -4.50
C SER A 346 -0.69 11.20 -3.08
N TYR A 347 0.04 10.73 -2.08
CA TYR A 347 -0.19 11.06 -0.68
C TYR A 347 0.22 12.49 -0.34
N GLN A 348 1.28 13.01 -0.96
CA GLN A 348 1.69 14.41 -0.81
C GLN A 348 0.59 15.35 -1.32
N ASP A 349 0.07 15.10 -2.52
CA ASP A 349 -1.04 15.88 -3.08
C ASP A 349 -2.31 15.74 -2.25
N LEU A 350 -2.63 14.53 -1.79
CA LEU A 350 -3.78 14.30 -0.91
C LEU A 350 -3.66 15.09 0.40
N GLY A 351 -2.46 15.16 1.00
CA GLY A 351 -2.20 15.97 2.19
C GLY A 351 -2.42 17.45 1.95
N GLN A 352 -1.89 18.00 0.85
CA GLN A 352 -2.08 19.40 0.49
C GLN A 352 -3.56 19.76 0.24
N MET A 353 -4.29 18.88 -0.46
CA MET A 353 -5.72 19.05 -0.73
C MET A 353 -6.56 18.91 0.55
N ALA A 354 -6.13 18.07 1.50
CA ALA A 354 -6.77 17.95 2.79
C ALA A 354 -6.53 19.18 3.68
N ASP A 355 -5.30 19.70 3.71
CA ASP A 355 -4.93 20.89 4.50
C ASP A 355 -5.63 22.17 4.01
N SER A 356 -5.82 22.30 2.69
CA SER A 356 -6.53 23.42 2.06
C SER A 356 -8.05 23.31 2.17
N GLY A 357 -8.59 22.16 2.61
CA GLY A 357 -10.03 21.92 2.68
C GLY A 357 -10.69 21.72 1.33
N GLU A 358 -9.93 21.37 0.29
CA GLU A 358 -10.44 21.10 -1.06
C GLU A 358 -11.23 19.79 -1.13
N LEU A 359 -10.92 18.82 -0.25
CA LEU A 359 -11.56 17.50 -0.24
C LEU A 359 -12.45 17.29 0.99
N SER A 360 -13.57 16.60 0.78
CA SER A 360 -14.44 16.20 1.88
C SER A 360 -13.78 15.14 2.79
N PRO A 361 -14.14 15.09 4.08
CA PRO A 361 -13.70 14.05 5.01
C PRO A 361 -13.91 12.61 4.51
N ARG A 362 -14.98 12.38 3.75
CA ARG A 362 -15.29 11.09 3.15
C ARG A 362 -14.24 10.74 2.10
N SER A 363 -13.98 11.66 1.17
CA SER A 363 -13.03 11.44 0.08
C SER A 363 -11.61 11.24 0.61
N ILE A 364 -11.19 12.01 1.62
CA ILE A 364 -9.90 11.83 2.29
C ILE A 364 -9.75 10.39 2.84
N LEU A 365 -10.76 9.89 3.58
CA LEU A 365 -10.73 8.52 4.09
C LEU A 365 -10.66 7.49 2.95
N VAL A 366 -11.55 7.60 1.96
CA VAL A 366 -11.66 6.62 0.86
C VAL A 366 -10.37 6.57 0.05
N LEU A 367 -9.80 7.74 -0.28
CA LEU A 367 -8.54 7.87 -1.00
C LEU A 367 -7.36 7.35 -0.18
N SER A 368 -7.33 7.59 1.13
CA SER A 368 -6.30 7.03 2.02
C SER A 368 -6.27 5.50 2.00
N TYR A 369 -7.41 4.83 1.80
CA TYR A 369 -7.43 3.37 1.63
C TYR A 369 -7.10 2.96 0.20
N ALA A 370 -7.63 3.68 -0.80
CA ALA A 370 -7.47 3.35 -2.21
C ALA A 370 -6.04 3.55 -2.74
N LEU A 371 -5.29 4.49 -2.15
CA LEU A 371 -3.90 4.78 -2.47
C LEU A 371 -2.92 3.92 -1.66
N CYS A 372 -3.36 3.23 -0.60
CA CYS A 372 -2.50 2.43 0.26
C CYS A 372 -2.00 1.16 -0.47
N GLY A 373 -0.80 1.26 -1.02
CA GLY A 373 -0.05 0.17 -1.65
C GLY A 373 0.77 0.63 -2.85
N PHE A 374 1.84 -0.09 -3.13
CA PHE A 374 2.80 0.15 -4.23
C PHE A 374 2.28 -0.25 -5.63
N ALA A 375 0.99 -0.06 -5.92
CA ALA A 375 0.37 -0.47 -7.18
C ALA A 375 0.64 0.53 -8.30
N HIS A 376 1.91 0.62 -8.71
CA HIS A 376 2.41 1.51 -9.77
C HIS A 376 3.57 0.85 -10.54
N VAL A 377 3.92 1.42 -11.71
CA VAL A 377 4.93 0.83 -12.62
C VAL A 377 6.30 0.67 -11.95
N ALA A 378 6.74 1.66 -11.17
CA ALA A 378 7.98 1.56 -10.40
C ALA A 378 7.95 0.42 -9.36
N GLY A 379 6.81 0.19 -8.70
CA GLY A 379 6.63 -0.89 -7.71
C GLY A 379 6.76 -2.27 -8.35
N VAL A 380 6.27 -2.42 -9.59
CA VAL A 380 6.48 -3.65 -10.39
C VAL A 380 7.97 -3.90 -10.62
N GLY A 381 8.74 -2.86 -10.99
CA GLY A 381 10.18 -2.97 -11.18
C GLY A 381 10.90 -3.42 -9.92
N VAL A 382 10.57 -2.83 -8.76
CA VAL A 382 11.12 -3.21 -7.45
C VAL A 382 10.76 -4.66 -7.10
N ALA A 383 9.51 -5.06 -7.30
CA ALA A 383 9.07 -6.43 -7.05
C ALA A 383 9.82 -7.43 -7.95
N LEU A 384 9.87 -7.20 -9.26
CA LEU A 384 10.59 -8.08 -10.18
C LEU A 384 12.08 -8.17 -9.86
N GLY A 385 12.71 -7.05 -9.48
CA GLY A 385 14.11 -7.02 -9.06
C GLY A 385 14.35 -7.86 -7.81
N GLY A 386 13.53 -7.69 -6.76
CA GLY A 386 13.72 -8.40 -5.50
C GLY A 386 13.36 -9.88 -5.57
N PHE A 387 12.18 -10.23 -6.09
CA PHE A 387 11.79 -11.64 -6.27
C PHE A 387 12.66 -12.35 -7.30
N GLY A 388 13.03 -11.64 -8.37
CA GLY A 388 13.87 -12.18 -9.44
C GLY A 388 15.33 -12.39 -9.05
N ALA A 389 15.88 -11.58 -8.14
CA ALA A 389 17.24 -11.79 -7.63
C ALA A 389 17.38 -13.11 -6.84
N LEU A 390 16.31 -13.54 -6.17
CA LEU A 390 16.29 -14.76 -5.35
C LEU A 390 15.81 -15.99 -6.13
N ALA A 391 15.00 -15.78 -7.17
CA ALA A 391 14.49 -16.85 -8.04
C ALA A 391 14.74 -16.51 -9.51
N SER A 392 16.01 -16.39 -9.89
CA SER A 392 16.44 -16.01 -11.24
C SER A 392 15.84 -16.88 -12.35
N GLU A 393 15.65 -18.17 -12.10
CA GLU A 393 15.02 -19.14 -12.99
C GLU A 393 13.53 -18.88 -13.22
N ARG A 394 12.86 -18.13 -12.32
CA ARG A 394 11.44 -17.75 -12.42
C ARG A 394 11.25 -16.33 -12.98
N LEU A 395 12.32 -15.60 -13.32
CA LEU A 395 12.22 -14.25 -13.88
C LEU A 395 11.29 -14.17 -15.10
N GLY A 396 11.31 -15.19 -15.96
CA GLY A 396 10.41 -15.26 -17.12
C GLY A 396 8.93 -15.34 -16.72
N ASP A 397 8.59 -16.16 -15.71
CA ASP A 397 7.23 -16.26 -15.19
C ASP A 397 6.80 -14.96 -14.49
N LEU A 398 7.66 -14.41 -13.64
CA LEU A 398 7.41 -13.16 -12.92
C LEU A 398 7.18 -11.99 -13.88
N GLY A 399 8.01 -11.86 -14.92
CA GLY A 399 7.86 -10.84 -15.96
C GLY A 399 6.55 -10.95 -16.74
N GLN A 400 6.10 -12.17 -17.07
CA GLN A 400 4.80 -12.39 -17.73
C GLN A 400 3.61 -12.06 -16.82
N LEU A 401 3.77 -12.19 -15.50
CA LEU A 401 2.73 -11.87 -14.52
C LEU A 401 2.75 -10.40 -14.07
N ALA A 402 3.83 -9.67 -14.31
CA ALA A 402 4.09 -8.34 -13.79
C ALA A 402 2.96 -7.32 -14.01
N LEU A 403 2.54 -7.12 -15.28
CA LEU A 403 1.45 -6.19 -15.60
C LEU A 403 0.11 -6.66 -15.03
N ARG A 404 -0.10 -7.98 -15.01
CA ARG A 404 -1.31 -8.56 -14.42
C ARG A 404 -1.34 -8.37 -12.91
N ALA A 405 -0.20 -8.45 -12.24
CA ALA A 405 -0.05 -8.20 -10.82
C ALA A 405 -0.30 -6.73 -10.49
N LEU A 406 0.18 -5.80 -11.33
CA LEU A 406 -0.13 -4.38 -11.20
C LEU A 406 -1.65 -4.12 -11.26
N VAL A 407 -2.33 -4.64 -12.28
CA VAL A 407 -3.79 -4.50 -12.42
C VAL A 407 -4.52 -5.13 -11.24
N ALA A 408 -4.10 -6.33 -10.81
CA ALA A 408 -4.69 -7.01 -9.66
C ALA A 408 -4.52 -6.18 -8.38
N ALA A 409 -3.34 -5.62 -8.14
CA ALA A 409 -3.05 -4.79 -6.99
C ALA A 409 -3.83 -3.48 -7.02
N THR A 410 -3.93 -2.81 -8.18
CA THR A 410 -4.74 -1.61 -8.35
C THR A 410 -6.20 -1.89 -8.01
N ILE A 411 -6.78 -2.97 -8.54
CA ILE A 411 -8.17 -3.35 -8.21
C ILE A 411 -8.28 -3.68 -6.71
N ALA A 412 -7.31 -4.38 -6.12
CA ALA A 412 -7.33 -4.73 -4.71
C ALA A 412 -7.32 -3.51 -3.78
N THR A 413 -6.53 -2.47 -4.09
CA THR A 413 -6.57 -1.22 -3.31
C THR A 413 -7.85 -0.43 -3.58
N LEU A 414 -8.42 -0.47 -4.79
CA LEU A 414 -9.75 0.11 -5.03
C LEU A 414 -10.84 -0.62 -4.21
N LEU A 415 -10.75 -1.94 -4.08
CA LEU A 415 -11.65 -2.71 -3.21
C LEU A 415 -11.53 -2.31 -1.73
N THR A 416 -10.33 -2.03 -1.22
CA THR A 416 -10.19 -1.51 0.16
C THR A 416 -10.79 -0.10 0.29
N GLY A 417 -10.67 0.74 -0.74
CA GLY A 417 -11.38 2.03 -0.85
C GLY A 417 -12.90 1.89 -0.80
N CYS A 418 -13.47 0.95 -1.56
CA CYS A 418 -14.91 0.63 -1.52
C CYS A 418 -15.36 0.21 -0.11
N VAL A 419 -14.56 -0.59 0.59
CA VAL A 419 -14.87 -1.02 1.96
C VAL A 419 -14.84 0.17 2.92
N ALA A 420 -13.84 1.04 2.83
CA ALA A 420 -13.79 2.27 3.63
C ALA A 420 -15.00 3.18 3.36
N GLY A 421 -15.37 3.36 2.08
CA GLY A 421 -16.55 4.16 1.68
C GLY A 421 -17.88 3.56 2.11
N PHE A 422 -17.99 2.23 2.15
CA PHE A 422 -19.17 1.53 2.64
C PHE A 422 -19.36 1.70 4.16
N PHE A 423 -18.26 1.63 4.93
CA PHE A 423 -18.26 1.79 6.39
C PHE A 423 -18.16 3.26 6.84
N TYR A 424 -18.17 4.23 5.93
CA TYR A 424 -18.20 5.64 6.28
C TYR A 424 -19.63 6.08 6.66
N TYR A 425 -19.84 6.49 7.91
CA TYR A 425 -21.15 6.92 8.42
C TYR A 425 -21.17 8.39 8.89
N GLY A 426 -20.24 9.23 8.40
CA GLY A 426 -20.07 10.60 8.88
C GLY A 426 -19.65 10.70 10.35
N GLN A 427 -19.32 9.57 10.99
CA GLN A 427 -18.99 9.53 12.40
C GLN A 427 -17.57 10.02 12.64
N GLN A 428 -17.41 10.91 13.63
CA GLN A 428 -16.15 11.12 14.40
C GLN A 428 -15.66 9.84 15.13
N GLY A 429 -16.34 8.71 14.91
CA GLY A 429 -16.44 7.55 15.79
C GLY A 429 -15.64 6.32 15.40
N VAL A 430 -14.75 6.33 14.39
CA VAL A 430 -13.99 5.11 14.10
C VAL A 430 -12.54 5.32 13.70
N LEU A 431 -11.84 6.05 14.55
CA LEU A 431 -10.55 6.68 14.30
C LEU A 431 -10.70 8.09 13.73
N GLY A 432 -11.87 8.54 13.28
CA GLY A 432 -12.19 9.96 13.02
C GLY A 432 -11.25 10.65 12.02
N LEU A 433 -11.60 11.85 11.56
CA LEU A 433 -10.55 12.83 11.28
C LEU A 433 -9.95 13.27 12.62
#